data_AF-A0A534L7Y2-F1
#
_entry.id   AF-A0A534L7Y2-F1
#
_cell.length_a   1.000
_cell.length_b   1.000
_cell.length_c   1.000
_cell.angle_alpha   90.00
_cell.angle_beta   90.00
_cell.angle_gamma   90.00
#
_symmetry.space_group_name_H-M   'P 1'
#
loop_
_entity.id
_entity.type
_entity.pdbx_description
1 polymer ?
#
loop_
_entity_poly.entity_id
_entity_poly.type
_entity_poly.pdbx_seq_one_letter_code
_entity_poly.pdbx_strand_id
1 'polypeptide(L)'
;MQGERGGGVAETLVSTLLVLAAILTAFVPFAGPSGPNVAGHITVLVSGRALSFSSESFGLSAPVVSSAPPTGANFDYVLTIVMENKAICDILTSCNGTAPYLTSVAAASGLATHYRGCISPSLGNYLCLTAASTFGCTADGLPNSTACTRLAWNATNLVDRLEAASLTWKAYQESMPSNCFAGNQYPYAAKHNPFVYYKDIATNASRCARVVPSGTSNQVLLNDLASTATASNYMFFTPNLCHDMHDCNVTAGDTFL
;
A
#
# COMPACT_ATOMS: atom_id res chain seq x y z
N MET A 1 50.06 13.78 -27.91
CA MET A 1 49.94 12.31 -27.78
C MET A 1 49.82 12.03 -26.30
N GLN A 2 48.59 11.79 -25.79
CA GLN A 2 48.05 10.44 -25.47
C GLN A 2 48.95 9.70 -24.46
N GLY A 3 48.52 9.23 -23.29
CA GLY A 3 47.21 9.18 -22.61
C GLY A 3 47.30 8.29 -21.36
N GLU A 4 46.23 8.34 -20.53
CA GLU A 4 45.69 7.33 -19.58
C GLU A 4 46.60 6.82 -18.41
N ARG A 5 46.18 6.52 -17.16
CA ARG A 5 44.87 6.24 -16.51
C ARG A 5 45.04 6.10 -14.96
N GLY A 6 43.96 6.35 -14.19
CA GLY A 6 43.61 5.69 -12.90
C GLY A 6 43.85 6.51 -11.61
N GLY A 7 42.93 6.64 -10.63
CA GLY A 7 41.57 6.14 -10.44
C GLY A 7 41.06 6.47 -9.01
N GLY A 8 39.72 6.51 -8.83
CA GLY A 8 38.97 6.49 -7.55
C GLY A 8 38.92 7.82 -6.78
N VAL A 9 37.77 8.41 -6.42
CA VAL A 9 36.56 7.82 -5.85
C VAL A 9 35.34 8.59 -6.36
N ALA A 10 34.46 7.92 -7.11
CA ALA A 10 33.14 8.43 -7.41
C ALA A 10 32.21 8.06 -6.25
N GLU A 11 31.73 9.06 -5.52
CA GLU A 11 30.61 8.91 -4.59
C GLU A 11 29.42 8.32 -5.35
N THR A 12 29.08 7.09 -4.98
CA THR A 12 28.05 6.32 -5.65
C THR A 12 26.69 6.76 -5.14
N LEU A 13 25.91 7.28 -6.08
CA LEU A 13 24.51 7.69 -5.99
C LEU A 13 23.65 6.75 -5.14
N VAL A 14 23.02 7.36 -4.13
CA VAL A 14 21.74 7.07 -3.47
C VAL A 14 21.08 5.73 -3.89
N SER A 15 21.17 4.76 -2.98
CA SER A 15 20.46 3.48 -3.06
C SER A 15 18.94 3.68 -3.03
N THR A 16 18.29 3.25 -4.11
CA THR A 16 17.07 2.45 -4.14
C THR A 16 15.84 2.98 -3.37
N LEU A 17 15.12 3.94 -3.98
CA LEU A 17 13.69 4.08 -3.75
C LEU A 17 12.95 3.22 -4.79
N LEU A 18 12.50 2.02 -4.41
CA LEU A 18 11.54 1.27 -5.19
C LEU A 18 10.60 0.49 -4.27
N VAL A 19 9.45 1.07 -3.97
CA VAL A 19 8.25 0.31 -3.59
C VAL A 19 7.05 1.01 -4.22
N LEU A 20 6.67 0.58 -5.42
CA LEU A 20 5.32 0.81 -5.92
C LEU A 20 4.48 -0.38 -5.42
N ALA A 21 3.82 -0.23 -4.27
CA ALA A 21 2.69 -1.08 -3.95
C ALA A 21 1.48 -0.53 -4.71
N ALA A 22 1.39 -0.83 -6.00
CA ALA A 22 0.14 -0.65 -6.74
C ALA A 22 -0.82 -1.76 -6.28
N ILE A 23 -1.62 -1.45 -5.26
CA ILE A 23 -2.64 -2.35 -4.76
C ILE A 23 -3.81 -2.30 -5.73
N LEU A 24 -3.90 -3.31 -6.59
CA LEU A 24 -4.98 -3.45 -7.56
C LEU A 24 -6.09 -4.36 -7.01
N THR A 25 -7.30 -3.83 -6.86
CA THR A 25 -8.46 -4.52 -6.28
C THR A 25 -9.14 -5.45 -7.30
N ALA A 26 -8.80 -6.75 -7.28
CA ALA A 26 -9.54 -7.73 -8.08
C ALA A 26 -10.84 -8.18 -7.37
N PHE A 27 -12.00 -7.85 -7.96
CA PHE A 27 -13.28 -8.51 -7.67
C PHE A 27 -13.37 -9.81 -8.45
N VAL A 28 -13.60 -10.93 -7.76
CA VAL A 28 -14.03 -12.18 -8.39
C VAL A 28 -15.43 -12.50 -7.84
N PRO A 29 -16.50 -12.49 -8.65
CA PRO A 29 -17.79 -12.97 -8.20
C PRO A 29 -17.73 -14.50 -8.09
N PHE A 30 -17.81 -15.04 -6.86
CA PHE A 30 -17.94 -16.48 -6.67
C PHE A 30 -19.43 -16.85 -6.59
N ALA A 31 -19.92 -17.56 -7.61
CA ALA A 31 -21.18 -18.28 -7.56
C ALA A 31 -20.88 -19.78 -7.44
N GLY A 32 -21.16 -20.40 -6.29
CA GLY A 32 -21.19 -21.86 -6.18
C GLY A 32 -21.02 -22.40 -4.76
N PRO A 33 -21.63 -23.57 -4.42
CA PRO A 33 -22.30 -23.77 -3.14
C PRO A 33 -21.51 -24.61 -2.11
N SER A 34 -21.73 -24.28 -0.83
CA SER A 34 -21.62 -25.11 0.40
C SER A 34 -20.79 -26.41 0.37
N GLY A 35 -19.66 -26.46 1.11
CA GLY A 35 -19.03 -27.70 1.58
C GLY A 35 -17.59 -27.54 2.10
N PRO A 36 -17.12 -28.29 3.13
CA PRO A 36 -16.07 -27.84 4.06
C PRO A 36 -14.63 -28.24 3.68
N ASN A 37 -13.69 -27.50 4.29
CA ASN A 37 -12.23 -27.53 4.16
C ASN A 37 -11.56 -28.92 4.16
N VAL A 38 -10.56 -29.11 3.29
CA VAL A 38 -9.52 -30.15 3.46
C VAL A 38 -8.14 -29.59 3.06
N ALA A 39 -7.19 -29.66 3.98
CA ALA A 39 -5.77 -29.35 3.78
C ALA A 39 -5.05 -30.52 3.08
N GLY A 40 -4.14 -30.23 2.15
CA GLY A 40 -3.33 -31.23 1.45
C GLY A 40 -1.84 -30.92 1.54
N HIS A 41 -1.06 -31.84 2.11
CA HIS A 41 0.40 -31.89 2.11
C HIS A 41 0.93 -32.48 0.79
N ILE A 42 2.10 -32.02 0.34
CA ILE A 42 2.89 -32.65 -0.74
C ILE A 42 4.31 -32.95 -0.20
N THR A 43 4.76 -34.19 -0.37
CA THR A 43 6.09 -34.70 -0.02
C THR A 43 6.92 -34.89 -1.29
N VAL A 44 8.21 -34.50 -1.27
CA VAL A 44 9.18 -34.81 -2.34
C VAL A 44 10.35 -35.60 -1.76
N LEU A 45 10.63 -36.76 -2.37
CA LEU A 45 11.70 -37.69 -2.05
C LEU A 45 13.06 -37.21 -2.56
N VAL A 46 14.10 -37.33 -1.73
CA VAL A 46 15.51 -37.26 -2.15
C VAL A 46 16.17 -38.60 -1.87
N SER A 47 16.77 -39.21 -2.89
CA SER A 47 17.52 -40.46 -2.80
C SER A 47 18.89 -40.23 -2.18
N GLY A 48 19.14 -40.86 -1.02
CA GLY A 48 20.46 -40.96 -0.40
C GLY A 48 21.06 -42.35 -0.54
N ARG A 49 22.40 -42.45 -0.63
CA ARG A 49 23.11 -43.67 -0.24
C ARG A 49 23.66 -43.49 1.18
N ALA A 50 23.36 -44.49 2.00
CA ALA A 50 23.40 -44.45 3.45
C ALA A 50 24.82 -44.58 4.05
N LEU A 51 25.03 -43.91 5.18
CA LEU A 51 25.86 -44.42 6.26
C LEU A 51 24.96 -44.59 7.48
N SER A 52 24.98 -45.80 8.03
CA SER A 52 24.05 -46.26 9.08
C SER A 52 24.59 -45.92 10.46
N PHE A 53 23.78 -45.26 11.29
CA PHE A 53 23.83 -45.41 12.75
C PHE A 53 22.40 -45.32 13.33
N SER A 54 22.01 -46.39 14.03
CA SER A 54 20.86 -46.55 14.95
C SER A 54 21.18 -45.90 16.30
N SER A 55 20.26 -45.40 17.14
CA SER A 55 18.81 -45.58 17.30
C SER A 55 18.24 -44.45 18.19
N GLU A 56 16.93 -44.21 18.08
CA GLU A 56 16.17 -43.08 18.65
C GLU A 56 15.90 -43.14 20.18
N SER A 57 15.69 -41.96 20.78
CA SER A 57 14.47 -41.68 21.54
C SER A 57 14.13 -40.18 21.48
N PHE A 58 12.84 -39.88 21.32
CA PHE A 58 12.26 -38.61 20.90
C PHE A 58 12.28 -37.54 22.01
N GLY A 59 13.10 -36.51 21.84
CA GLY A 59 12.94 -35.22 22.50
C GLY A 59 12.17 -34.28 21.58
N LEU A 60 10.89 -34.02 21.86
CA LEU A 60 10.16 -32.91 21.25
C LEU A 60 10.66 -31.60 21.86
N SER A 61 11.80 -31.12 21.38
CA SER A 61 12.14 -29.70 21.44
C SER A 61 11.91 -29.15 20.03
N ALA A 62 10.76 -28.50 19.84
CA ALA A 62 10.51 -27.75 18.62
C ALA A 62 11.67 -26.76 18.42
N PRO A 63 12.31 -26.71 17.24
CA PRO A 63 13.28 -25.65 16.98
C PRO A 63 12.52 -24.32 17.10
N VAL A 64 12.95 -23.50 18.06
CA VAL A 64 12.57 -22.09 18.12
C VAL A 64 12.98 -21.49 16.78
N VAL A 65 12.01 -21.10 15.97
CA VAL A 65 12.26 -20.27 14.79
C VAL A 65 12.71 -18.91 15.33
N SER A 66 14.01 -18.78 15.57
CA SER A 66 14.66 -17.49 15.74
C SER A 66 15.00 -16.98 14.35
N SER A 67 14.00 -16.42 13.67
CA SER A 67 14.28 -15.45 12.61
C SER A 67 14.26 -14.07 13.26
N ALA A 68 15.37 -13.69 13.90
CA ALA A 68 15.59 -12.26 14.09
C ALA A 68 15.61 -11.63 12.70
N PRO A 69 14.76 -10.61 12.42
CA PRO A 69 14.79 -9.95 11.12
C PRO A 69 16.20 -9.35 10.91
N PRO A 70 16.80 -9.49 9.71
CA PRO A 70 18.16 -9.02 9.47
C PRO A 70 18.24 -7.51 9.68
N THR A 71 19.27 -7.01 10.37
CA THR A 71 19.48 -5.57 10.57
C THR A 71 19.61 -4.83 9.23
N GLY A 72 18.71 -3.85 8.99
CA GLY A 72 18.43 -3.22 7.68
C GLY A 72 17.05 -3.59 7.07
N ALA A 73 16.12 -4.11 7.88
CA ALA A 73 15.25 -5.21 7.48
C ALA A 73 14.08 -4.96 6.50
N ASN A 74 13.53 -3.74 6.37
CA ASN A 74 12.23 -3.57 5.73
C ASN A 74 12.25 -2.50 4.62
N PHE A 75 12.06 -1.21 4.90
CA PHE A 75 12.18 -0.11 3.94
C PHE A 75 12.45 1.19 4.70
N ASP A 76 13.28 2.10 4.17
CA ASP A 76 13.48 3.44 4.76
C ASP A 76 12.28 4.37 4.50
N TYR A 77 11.66 4.18 3.34
CA TYR A 77 10.52 4.94 2.83
C TYR A 77 9.51 4.02 2.16
N VAL A 78 8.22 4.27 2.41
CA VAL A 78 7.12 3.58 1.74
C VAL A 78 6.17 4.62 1.16
N LEU A 79 5.98 4.61 -0.16
CA LEU A 79 4.93 5.35 -0.84
C LEU A 79 3.80 4.38 -1.24
N THR A 80 2.62 4.58 -0.66
CA THR A 80 1.40 3.89 -1.06
C THR A 80 0.64 4.78 -2.02
N ILE A 81 0.38 4.30 -3.24
CA ILE A 81 -0.50 4.95 -4.21
C ILE A 81 -1.72 4.07 -4.39
N VAL A 82 -2.92 4.60 -4.10
CA VAL A 82 -4.16 3.80 -4.19
C VAL A 82 -4.91 4.14 -5.46
N MET A 83 -4.98 3.16 -6.37
CA MET A 83 -5.84 3.18 -7.55
C MET A 83 -7.10 2.35 -7.25
N GLU A 84 -8.20 2.62 -7.95
CA GLU A 84 -9.52 2.15 -7.59
C GLU A 84 -10.20 1.31 -8.66
N ASN A 85 -11.03 0.37 -8.20
CA ASN A 85 -12.10 -0.30 -8.96
C ASN A 85 -11.72 -0.94 -10.31
N LYS A 86 -10.52 -1.52 -10.43
CA LYS A 86 -10.10 -2.26 -11.64
C LYS A 86 -9.66 -3.68 -11.30
N ALA A 87 -10.23 -4.65 -12.00
CA ALA A 87 -9.76 -6.02 -11.94
C ALA A 87 -8.37 -6.14 -12.58
N ILE A 88 -7.65 -7.21 -12.25
CA ILE A 88 -6.29 -7.42 -12.74
C ILE A 88 -6.17 -7.38 -14.28
N CYS A 89 -7.19 -7.87 -14.99
CA CYS A 89 -7.23 -7.85 -16.46
C CYS A 89 -7.78 -6.56 -17.07
N ASP A 90 -8.30 -5.63 -16.27
CA ASP A 90 -8.52 -4.27 -16.76
C ASP A 90 -7.19 -3.51 -16.89
N ILE A 91 -6.16 -3.91 -16.10
CA ILE A 91 -4.84 -3.28 -16.06
C ILE A 91 -3.83 -3.99 -16.95
N LEU A 92 -3.62 -5.29 -16.74
CA LEU A 92 -2.50 -6.00 -17.37
C LEU A 92 -2.70 -6.17 -18.87
N THR A 93 -1.78 -5.64 -19.67
CA THR A 93 -1.82 -5.78 -21.14
C THR A 93 -1.73 -7.24 -21.60
N SER A 94 -1.18 -8.14 -20.77
CA SER A 94 -1.13 -9.59 -21.04
C SER A 94 -2.50 -10.28 -21.04
N CYS A 95 -3.54 -9.64 -20.50
CA CYS A 95 -4.92 -10.11 -20.61
C CYS A 95 -5.90 -9.01 -21.05
N ASN A 96 -5.49 -8.20 -22.04
CA ASN A 96 -6.27 -7.15 -22.72
C ASN A 96 -6.53 -5.87 -21.92
N GLY A 97 -5.84 -5.66 -20.80
CA GLY A 97 -5.87 -4.39 -20.07
C GLY A 97 -5.23 -3.24 -20.86
N THR A 98 -5.59 -2.01 -20.52
CA THR A 98 -5.16 -0.79 -21.24
C THR A 98 -4.23 0.11 -20.41
N ALA A 99 -3.48 -0.48 -19.46
CA ALA A 99 -2.53 0.20 -18.59
C ALA A 99 -1.08 -0.24 -18.87
N PRO A 100 -0.47 0.19 -19.99
CA PRO A 100 0.90 -0.17 -20.32
C PRO A 100 1.93 0.26 -19.27
N TYR A 101 1.76 1.43 -18.63
CA TYR A 101 2.70 1.87 -17.60
C TYR A 101 2.63 1.00 -16.35
N LEU A 102 1.45 0.79 -15.77
CA LEU A 102 1.26 -0.09 -14.62
C LEU A 102 1.68 -1.54 -14.93
N THR A 103 1.44 -2.02 -16.16
CA THR A 103 1.94 -3.33 -16.58
C THR A 103 3.47 -3.38 -16.58
N SER A 104 4.13 -2.31 -17.02
CA SER A 104 5.59 -2.22 -16.99
C SER A 104 6.14 -2.22 -15.57
N VAL A 105 5.48 -1.54 -14.64
CA VAL A 105 5.86 -1.55 -13.22
C VAL A 105 5.69 -2.95 -12.64
N ALA A 106 4.56 -3.62 -12.91
CA ALA A 106 4.30 -4.98 -12.44
C ALA A 106 5.33 -5.98 -12.97
N ALA A 107 5.77 -5.82 -14.22
CA ALA A 107 6.81 -6.66 -14.83
C ALA A 107 8.21 -6.40 -14.26
N ALA A 108 8.51 -5.15 -13.88
CA ALA A 108 9.78 -4.76 -13.29
C ALA A 108 9.86 -5.03 -11.76
N SER A 109 8.73 -5.30 -11.12
CA SER A 109 8.58 -5.38 -9.66
C SER A 109 7.81 -6.63 -9.24
N GLY A 110 7.21 -6.61 -8.04
CA GLY A 110 6.30 -7.65 -7.57
C GLY A 110 4.85 -7.38 -7.97
N LEU A 111 4.11 -8.44 -8.29
CA LEU A 111 2.66 -8.41 -8.54
C LEU A 111 1.93 -9.36 -7.58
N ALA A 112 1.02 -8.82 -6.77
CA ALA A 112 0.20 -9.61 -5.87
C ALA A 112 -1.09 -10.10 -6.57
N THR A 113 -1.08 -11.31 -7.12
CA THR A 113 -2.23 -11.89 -7.87
C THR A 113 -3.39 -12.37 -6.99
N HIS A 114 -3.15 -12.48 -5.67
CA HIS A 114 -4.15 -12.91 -4.68
C HIS A 114 -4.52 -11.82 -3.67
N TYR A 115 -4.26 -10.54 -3.99
CA TYR A 115 -4.78 -9.43 -3.19
C TYR A 115 -6.32 -9.38 -3.29
N ARG A 116 -6.98 -9.09 -2.16
CA ARG A 116 -8.43 -8.93 -2.06
C ARG A 116 -8.72 -7.72 -1.19
N GLY A 117 -9.67 -6.88 -1.61
CA GLY A 117 -10.21 -5.83 -0.77
C GLY A 117 -10.89 -6.41 0.47
N CYS A 118 -11.00 -5.62 1.54
CA CYS A 118 -11.62 -6.06 2.77
C CYS A 118 -13.15 -6.04 2.68
N ILE A 119 -13.72 -5.10 1.93
CA ILE A 119 -15.17 -4.96 1.74
C ILE A 119 -15.48 -4.14 0.48
N SER A 120 -16.75 -3.94 0.16
CA SER A 120 -17.24 -2.91 -0.75
C SER A 120 -18.34 -2.12 -0.02
N PRO A 121 -18.42 -0.77 -0.13
CA PRO A 121 -17.73 0.14 -1.07
C PRO A 121 -16.34 0.62 -0.61
N SER A 122 -15.75 1.58 -1.34
CA SER A 122 -14.38 2.12 -1.19
C SER A 122 -13.98 2.44 0.25
N LEU A 123 -14.81 3.19 1.01
CA LEU A 123 -14.44 3.67 2.35
C LEU A 123 -13.91 2.55 3.26
N GLY A 124 -14.59 1.40 3.27
CA GLY A 124 -14.20 0.28 4.12
C GLY A 124 -12.83 -0.29 3.75
N ASN A 125 -12.42 -0.23 2.48
CA ASN A 125 -11.07 -0.64 2.05
C ASN A 125 -9.99 0.33 2.53
N TYR A 126 -10.21 1.64 2.41
CA TYR A 126 -9.25 2.65 2.90
C TYR A 126 -9.07 2.60 4.42
N LEU A 127 -10.15 2.37 5.17
CA LEU A 127 -10.07 2.14 6.62
C LEU A 127 -9.33 0.84 6.93
N CYS A 128 -9.56 -0.22 6.16
CA CYS A 128 -8.85 -1.48 6.34
C CYS A 128 -7.33 -1.34 6.09
N LEU A 129 -6.93 -0.58 5.07
CA LEU A 129 -5.51 -0.30 4.78
C LEU A 129 -4.80 0.43 5.93
N THR A 130 -5.50 1.30 6.65
CA THR A 130 -4.88 2.22 7.62
C THR A 130 -5.20 1.90 9.08
N ALA A 131 -6.16 1.02 9.36
CA ALA A 131 -6.52 0.60 10.72
C ALA A 131 -6.76 -0.92 10.85
N ALA A 132 -6.50 -1.70 9.79
CA ALA A 132 -6.75 -3.15 9.76
C ALA A 132 -8.20 -3.54 10.11
N SER A 133 -9.16 -2.64 9.87
CA SER A 133 -10.57 -2.82 10.17
C SER A 133 -11.44 -2.02 9.22
N THR A 134 -12.57 -2.60 8.80
CA THR A 134 -13.60 -1.88 8.05
C THR A 134 -14.57 -1.14 8.96
N PHE A 135 -14.53 -1.40 10.27
CA PHE A 135 -15.48 -0.93 11.29
C PHE A 135 -16.95 -1.24 10.98
N GLY A 136 -17.21 -2.20 10.10
CA GLY A 136 -18.55 -2.52 9.61
C GLY A 136 -19.13 -1.47 8.64
N CYS A 137 -18.30 -0.62 8.04
CA CYS A 137 -18.77 0.34 7.04
C CYS A 137 -19.15 -0.34 5.72
N THR A 138 -20.46 -0.40 5.46
CA THR A 138 -21.05 -0.93 4.21
C THR A 138 -21.56 0.18 3.28
N ALA A 139 -21.24 1.44 3.58
CA ALA A 139 -21.60 2.62 2.78
C ALA A 139 -20.52 3.70 2.93
N ASP A 140 -20.38 4.57 1.92
CA ASP A 140 -19.40 5.67 1.89
C ASP A 140 -19.91 6.91 2.65
N GLY A 141 -20.08 6.77 3.97
CA GLY A 141 -20.48 7.89 4.84
C GLY A 141 -19.35 8.89 5.08
N LEU A 142 -19.67 10.17 5.30
CA LEU A 142 -18.68 11.18 5.68
C LEU A 142 -18.04 10.89 7.05
N PRO A 143 -16.86 11.46 7.35
CA PRO A 143 -16.22 11.34 8.66
C PRO A 143 -17.18 11.66 9.82
N ASN A 144 -17.16 10.81 10.85
CA ASN A 144 -17.95 10.97 12.09
C ASN A 144 -19.48 11.12 11.91
N SER A 145 -20.03 10.75 10.75
CA SER A 145 -21.45 10.99 10.40
C SER A 145 -22.37 9.77 10.62
N THR A 146 -21.85 8.55 10.51
CA THR A 146 -22.61 7.30 10.64
C THR A 146 -22.14 6.48 11.83
N ALA A 147 -22.86 5.40 12.17
CA ALA A 147 -22.45 4.51 13.25
C ALA A 147 -21.06 3.92 13.01
N CYS A 148 -20.78 3.43 11.80
CA CYS A 148 -19.48 2.83 11.48
C CYS A 148 -18.36 3.90 11.43
N THR A 149 -18.61 5.10 10.89
CA THR A 149 -17.58 6.14 10.82
C THR A 149 -17.27 6.77 12.18
N ARG A 150 -18.19 6.68 13.15
CA ARG A 150 -17.93 7.00 14.57
C ARG A 150 -17.05 5.97 15.27
N LEU A 151 -17.11 4.71 14.85
CA LEU A 151 -16.18 3.69 15.34
C LEU A 151 -14.76 3.98 14.83
N ALA A 152 -14.62 4.23 13.53
CA ALA A 152 -13.36 4.69 12.94
C ALA A 152 -12.84 5.98 13.60
N TRP A 153 -13.72 6.96 13.88
CA TRP A 153 -13.37 8.23 14.51
C TRP A 153 -12.61 8.08 15.83
N ASN A 154 -12.89 7.03 16.61
CA ASN A 154 -12.24 6.81 17.90
C ASN A 154 -11.21 5.66 17.87
N ALA A 155 -10.84 5.18 16.68
CA ALA A 155 -9.93 4.05 16.53
C ALA A 155 -8.46 4.47 16.48
N THR A 156 -7.59 3.60 16.98
CA THR A 156 -6.16 3.63 16.69
C THR A 156 -5.93 3.32 15.21
N ASN A 157 -4.97 4.02 14.60
CA ASN A 157 -4.66 3.87 13.19
C ASN A 157 -3.15 3.75 12.95
N LEU A 158 -2.74 3.57 11.70
CA LEU A 158 -1.36 3.36 11.29
C LEU A 158 -0.44 4.52 11.71
N VAL A 159 -0.94 5.75 11.74
CA VAL A 159 -0.15 6.93 12.16
C VAL A 159 0.31 6.79 13.60
N ASP A 160 -0.53 6.26 14.49
CA ASP A 160 -0.14 6.04 15.89
C ASP A 160 1.04 5.07 16.00
N ARG A 161 1.10 4.06 15.13
CA ARG A 161 2.21 3.10 15.09
C ARG A 161 3.48 3.73 14.52
N LEU A 162 3.37 4.54 13.47
CA LEU A 162 4.49 5.24 12.86
C LEU A 162 5.12 6.24 13.84
N GLU A 163 4.30 7.08 14.46
CA GLU A 163 4.78 8.10 15.40
C GLU A 163 5.34 7.47 16.68
N ALA A 164 4.75 6.38 17.19
CA ALA A 164 5.31 5.64 18.32
C ALA A 164 6.69 5.04 18.02
N ALA A 165 6.98 4.76 16.75
CA ALA A 165 8.29 4.32 16.27
C ALA A 165 9.21 5.49 15.85
N SER A 166 8.83 6.73 16.12
CA SER A 166 9.54 7.95 15.68
C SER A 166 9.71 8.07 14.16
N LEU A 167 8.79 7.49 13.39
CA LEU A 167 8.75 7.60 11.93
C LEU A 167 7.86 8.76 11.48
N THR A 168 8.27 9.43 10.42
CA THR A 168 7.52 10.53 9.81
C THR A 168 6.49 10.02 8.80
N TRP A 169 5.36 10.71 8.66
CA TRP A 169 4.30 10.30 7.73
C TRP A 169 3.65 11.51 7.05
N LYS A 170 3.19 11.39 5.79
CA LYS A 170 2.43 12.45 5.12
C LYS A 170 1.44 11.86 4.12
N ALA A 171 0.23 12.40 4.10
CA ALA A 171 -0.82 12.01 3.16
C ALA A 171 -1.07 13.13 2.16
N TYR A 172 -1.04 12.80 0.87
CA TYR A 172 -1.20 13.72 -0.25
C TYR A 172 -2.47 13.32 -1.00
N GLN A 173 -3.36 14.28 -1.22
CA GLN A 173 -4.66 14.02 -1.81
C GLN A 173 -4.86 14.94 -3.00
N GLU A 174 -4.99 14.38 -4.19
CA GLU A 174 -5.21 15.18 -5.38
C GLU A 174 -6.57 15.89 -5.31
N SER A 175 -6.59 17.15 -5.73
CA SER A 175 -7.78 18.01 -5.73
C SER A 175 -8.42 18.24 -4.35
N MET A 176 -7.75 17.87 -3.25
CA MET A 176 -8.23 18.21 -1.91
C MET A 176 -8.20 19.74 -1.73
N PRO A 177 -9.29 20.39 -1.27
CA PRO A 177 -9.37 21.86 -1.23
C PRO A 177 -8.46 22.52 -0.20
N SER A 178 -8.26 21.86 0.94
CA SER A 178 -7.46 22.36 2.06
C SER A 178 -6.99 21.20 2.94
N ASN A 179 -6.03 21.45 3.82
CA ASN A 179 -5.55 20.43 4.75
C ASN A 179 -6.71 19.84 5.57
N CYS A 180 -6.74 18.51 5.70
CA CYS A 180 -7.82 17.75 6.33
C CYS A 180 -9.25 18.07 5.88
N PHE A 181 -9.45 18.45 4.63
CA PHE A 181 -10.82 18.65 4.15
C PHE A 181 -11.62 17.34 4.27
N ALA A 182 -12.62 17.35 5.15
CA ALA A 182 -13.43 16.18 5.53
C ALA A 182 -14.72 16.03 4.72
N GLY A 183 -14.93 16.88 3.71
CA GLY A 183 -16.10 16.85 2.82
C GLY A 183 -15.78 16.24 1.45
N ASN A 184 -16.77 16.23 0.56
CA ASN A 184 -16.58 15.90 -0.85
C ASN A 184 -16.53 17.19 -1.67
N GLN A 185 -15.59 17.27 -2.61
CA GLN A 185 -15.52 18.36 -3.59
C GLN A 185 -14.93 17.80 -4.86
N TYR A 186 -15.79 17.46 -5.83
CA TYR A 186 -15.36 16.81 -7.06
C TYR A 186 -14.17 17.56 -7.71
N PRO A 187 -13.10 16.85 -8.13
CA PRO A 187 -12.98 15.38 -8.16
C PRO A 187 -12.41 14.74 -6.87
N TYR A 188 -12.23 15.48 -5.78
CA TYR A 188 -11.87 14.91 -4.48
C TYR A 188 -13.07 14.30 -3.74
N ALA A 189 -12.86 13.12 -3.16
CA ALA A 189 -13.83 12.43 -2.32
C ALA A 189 -13.21 12.03 -0.98
N ALA A 190 -13.82 12.46 0.13
CA ALA A 190 -13.31 12.15 1.47
C ALA A 190 -13.17 10.64 1.70
N LYS A 191 -14.06 9.82 1.12
CA LYS A 191 -14.00 8.34 1.23
C LYS A 191 -12.67 7.71 0.77
N HIS A 192 -11.87 8.40 -0.05
CA HIS A 192 -10.54 7.92 -0.48
C HIS A 192 -9.39 8.51 0.35
N ASN A 193 -9.71 9.30 1.40
CA ASN A 193 -8.79 9.85 2.36
C ASN A 193 -9.09 9.29 3.76
N PRO A 194 -8.51 8.15 4.17
CA PRO A 194 -8.82 7.54 5.46
C PRO A 194 -8.40 8.42 6.65
N PHE A 195 -7.40 9.29 6.49
CA PHE A 195 -6.83 10.06 7.59
C PHE A 195 -7.80 11.09 8.17
N VAL A 196 -8.75 11.59 7.38
CA VAL A 196 -9.82 12.48 7.89
C VAL A 196 -10.90 11.74 8.67
N TYR A 197 -10.86 10.41 8.77
CA TYR A 197 -11.79 9.60 9.56
C TYR A 197 -11.32 9.32 10.98
N TYR A 198 -10.12 9.75 11.37
CA TYR A 198 -9.58 9.54 12.72
C TYR A 198 -9.55 10.86 13.49
N LYS A 199 -10.16 10.89 14.69
CA LYS A 199 -10.29 12.11 15.50
C LYS A 199 -8.96 12.71 15.88
N ASP A 200 -8.03 11.86 16.28
CA ASP A 200 -6.66 12.19 16.68
C ASP A 200 -5.83 12.82 15.55
N ILE A 201 -6.23 12.65 14.29
CA ILE A 201 -5.68 13.37 13.14
C ILE A 201 -6.52 14.61 12.83
N ALA A 202 -7.82 14.43 12.60
CA ALA A 202 -8.70 15.50 12.12
C ALA A 202 -8.85 16.68 13.09
N THR A 203 -8.64 16.46 14.40
CA THR A 203 -8.74 17.51 15.44
C THR A 203 -7.40 17.94 16.03
N ASN A 204 -6.29 17.35 15.58
CA ASN A 204 -4.95 17.72 16.00
C ASN A 204 -4.29 18.58 14.90
N ALA A 205 -4.01 19.84 15.17
CA ALA A 205 -3.49 20.77 14.17
C ALA A 205 -2.18 20.29 13.52
N SER A 206 -1.27 19.67 14.28
CA SER A 206 0.02 19.18 13.77
C SER A 206 -0.13 17.96 12.88
N ARG A 207 -0.91 16.95 13.29
CA ARG A 207 -1.21 15.79 12.44
C ARG A 207 -2.03 16.19 11.22
N CYS A 208 -2.97 17.10 11.41
CA CYS A 208 -3.81 17.59 10.33
C CYS A 208 -2.99 18.32 9.25
N ALA A 209 -1.97 19.09 9.63
CA ALA A 209 -1.05 19.71 8.68
C ALA A 209 -0.26 18.70 7.82
N ARG A 210 -0.32 17.39 8.13
CA ARG A 210 0.30 16.31 7.35
C ARG A 210 -0.67 15.62 6.39
N VAL A 211 -1.96 15.98 6.39
CA VAL A 211 -2.94 15.56 5.39
C VAL A 211 -3.18 16.75 4.46
N VAL A 212 -2.52 16.75 3.31
CA VAL A 212 -2.36 17.94 2.46
C VAL A 212 -2.87 17.71 1.04
N PRO A 213 -3.34 18.76 0.35
CA PRO A 213 -3.49 18.71 -1.10
C PRO A 213 -2.16 18.32 -1.75
N SER A 214 -2.18 17.43 -2.75
CA SER A 214 -0.96 17.15 -3.53
C SER A 214 -0.51 18.35 -4.38
N GLY A 215 -1.42 19.32 -4.55
CA GLY A 215 -1.29 20.56 -5.30
C GLY A 215 -1.41 20.37 -6.83
N THR A 216 -1.32 21.47 -7.59
CA THR A 216 -1.33 21.44 -9.06
C THR A 216 -0.30 20.48 -9.64
N SER A 217 -0.77 19.44 -10.32
CA SER A 217 0.09 18.39 -10.90
C SER A 217 0.99 17.69 -9.88
N ASN A 218 0.50 17.51 -8.64
CA ASN A 218 1.16 16.75 -7.57
C ASN A 218 2.53 17.30 -7.10
N GLN A 219 2.84 18.56 -7.40
CA GLN A 219 4.12 19.17 -7.05
C GLN A 219 4.46 19.10 -5.55
N VAL A 220 3.49 19.08 -4.63
CA VAL A 220 3.78 18.94 -3.19
C VAL A 220 4.39 17.58 -2.90
N LEU A 221 3.84 16.51 -3.47
CA LEU A 221 4.40 15.16 -3.37
C LEU A 221 5.76 15.08 -4.07
N LEU A 222 5.85 15.58 -5.30
CA LEU A 222 7.08 15.51 -6.10
C LEU A 222 8.24 16.27 -5.45
N ASN A 223 7.97 17.42 -4.83
CA ASN A 223 8.98 18.19 -4.09
C ASN A 223 9.47 17.42 -2.86
N ASP A 224 8.57 16.76 -2.12
CA ASP A 224 8.98 15.97 -0.96
C ASP A 224 9.79 14.74 -1.39
N LEU A 225 9.48 14.13 -2.53
CA LEU A 225 10.24 13.02 -3.11
C LEU A 225 11.60 13.41 -3.71
N ALA A 226 11.90 14.70 -3.88
CA ALA A 226 13.14 15.16 -4.51
C ALA A 226 14.40 14.88 -3.68
N SER A 227 14.26 14.58 -2.38
CA SER A 227 15.37 14.28 -1.49
C SER A 227 14.94 13.42 -0.30
N THR A 228 15.85 12.59 0.21
CA THR A 228 15.65 11.83 1.47
C THR A 228 15.47 12.74 2.69
N ALA A 229 15.94 13.99 2.61
CA ALA A 229 15.75 14.98 3.67
C ALA A 229 14.33 15.56 3.74
N THR A 230 13.59 15.52 2.63
CA THR A 230 12.22 16.04 2.52
C THR A 230 11.17 14.92 2.52
N ALA A 231 11.56 13.73 2.09
CA ALA A 231 10.68 12.56 2.06
C ALA A 231 10.29 12.13 3.48
N SER A 232 9.03 11.74 3.65
CA SER A 232 8.54 11.16 4.91
C SER A 232 8.67 9.64 4.86
N ASN A 233 8.98 8.99 5.99
CA ASN A 233 9.15 7.53 6.04
C ASN A 233 7.92 6.78 5.51
N TYR A 234 6.72 7.30 5.77
CA TYR A 234 5.49 6.82 5.15
C TYR A 234 4.81 7.93 4.36
N MET A 235 4.46 7.66 3.11
CA MET A 235 3.76 8.55 2.24
C MET A 235 2.53 7.85 1.67
N PHE A 236 1.38 8.49 1.74
CA PHE A 236 0.13 7.98 1.18
C PHE A 236 -0.41 8.95 0.15
N PHE A 237 -0.50 8.52 -1.10
CA PHE A 237 -1.02 9.33 -2.18
C PHE A 237 -2.31 8.74 -2.72
N THR A 238 -3.33 9.58 -2.80
CA THR A 238 -4.59 9.26 -3.47
C THR A 238 -4.77 10.23 -4.63
N PRO A 239 -4.76 9.75 -5.89
CA PRO A 239 -5.25 10.52 -7.03
C PRO A 239 -6.75 10.84 -6.85
N ASN A 240 -7.26 11.79 -7.63
CA ASN A 240 -8.68 12.16 -7.57
C ASN A 240 -9.55 11.09 -8.26
N LEU A 241 -10.88 11.21 -8.17
CA LEU A 241 -11.83 10.24 -8.73
C LEU A 241 -11.64 9.93 -10.23
N CYS A 242 -11.00 10.80 -11.01
CA CYS A 242 -10.68 10.50 -12.40
C CYS A 242 -9.36 9.74 -12.49
N HIS A 243 -8.29 10.29 -11.90
CA HIS A 243 -6.94 9.74 -12.03
C HIS A 243 -6.72 8.45 -11.23
N ASP A 244 -7.53 8.16 -10.21
CA ASP A 244 -7.51 6.87 -9.52
C ASP A 244 -8.26 5.77 -10.29
N MET A 245 -8.84 6.09 -11.45
CA MET A 245 -9.65 5.22 -12.31
C MET A 245 -11.05 4.86 -11.78
N HIS A 246 -11.54 5.55 -10.73
CA HIS A 246 -12.89 5.33 -10.21
C HIS A 246 -13.97 5.77 -11.22
N ASP A 247 -13.91 7.02 -11.67
CA ASP A 247 -14.90 7.64 -12.58
C ASP A 247 -14.42 7.69 -14.04
N CYS A 248 -13.10 7.73 -14.26
CA CYS A 248 -12.51 7.74 -15.59
C CYS A 248 -11.99 6.35 -16.01
N ASN A 249 -11.63 6.23 -17.29
CA ASN A 249 -11.11 4.97 -17.83
C ASN A 249 -9.69 4.67 -17.31
N VAL A 250 -9.27 3.41 -17.48
CA VAL A 250 -7.95 2.92 -17.08
C VAL A 250 -6.81 3.75 -17.68
N THR A 251 -6.92 4.13 -18.96
CA THR A 251 -5.88 4.89 -19.66
C THR A 251 -5.64 6.27 -19.03
N ALA A 252 -6.68 6.92 -18.49
CA ALA A 252 -6.54 8.20 -17.80
C ALA A 252 -5.66 8.08 -16.55
N GLY A 253 -5.89 7.05 -15.72
CA GLY A 253 -5.05 6.81 -14.55
C GLY A 253 -3.66 6.29 -14.89
N ASP A 254 -3.51 5.49 -15.95
CA ASP A 254 -2.21 4.96 -16.37
C ASP A 254 -1.31 6.06 -16.94
N THR A 255 -1.87 7.01 -17.69
CA THR A 255 -1.14 8.17 -18.23
C THR A 255 -0.75 9.17 -17.13
N PHE A 256 -1.51 9.19 -16.03
CA PHE A 256 -1.27 10.09 -14.91
C PHE A 256 -0.06 9.68 -14.06
N LEU A 257 0.23 8.37 -13.96
CA LEU A 257 1.33 7.80 -13.19
C LEU A 257 2.67 7.78 -13.94
#